data_AF-A0A935YPX4-F1
#
_entry.id   AF-A0A935YPX4-F1
#
_cell.length_a   1.000
_cell.length_b   1.000
_cell.length_c   1.000
_cell.angle_alpha   90.00
_cell.angle_beta   90.00
_cell.angle_gamma   90.00
#
_symmetry.space_group_name_H-M   'P 1'
#
loop_
_entity.id
_entity.type
_entity.pdbx_description
1 polymer ?
#
loop_
_entity_poly.entity_id
_entity_poly.type
_entity_poly.pdbx_seq_one_letter_code
_entity_poly.pdbx_strand_id
1 'polypeptide(L)'
;MSNPQPNFKPSAATVSVLKLLGDAKPGDVVSYLAMRDAIRFPIDEDRLRSAIQSALNTSRRDEGKVFSCVPKVGYQLLRSDEVVAASDRDVRRIKRASSKAIDKLRTVNSDELDEATRGKMTTRLVTLAVASGCFDVQRTRQLEGPRASAGDQKAVKDGLRKLLFGE
;
A
#
# COMPACT_ATOMS: atom_id res chain seq x y z
N MET A 1 -24.52 20.94 17.90
CA MET A 1 -23.45 21.87 17.45
C MET A 1 -22.43 21.06 16.65
N SER A 2 -22.25 21.33 15.36
CA SER A 2 -21.29 20.59 14.52
C SER A 2 -19.88 21.09 14.82
N ASN A 3 -18.97 20.21 15.25
CA ASN A 3 -17.56 20.57 15.39
C ASN A 3 -16.99 20.87 13.99
N PRO A 4 -16.43 22.06 13.75
CA PRO A 4 -15.80 22.35 12.46
C PRO A 4 -14.67 21.35 12.23
N GLN A 5 -14.74 20.60 11.13
CA GLN A 5 -13.67 19.67 10.80
C GLN A 5 -12.39 20.46 10.48
N PRO A 6 -11.23 20.08 11.02
CA PRO A 6 -9.97 20.74 10.73
C PRO A 6 -9.63 20.57 9.24
N ASN A 7 -9.41 21.70 8.56
CA ASN A 7 -8.99 21.72 7.16
C ASN A 7 -7.46 21.75 7.08
N PHE A 8 -6.85 20.58 6.84
CA PHE A 8 -5.40 20.47 6.67
C PHE A 8 -5.02 20.83 5.24
N LYS A 9 -4.42 22.01 5.05
CA LYS A 9 -3.82 22.41 3.78
C LYS A 9 -2.40 21.85 3.65
N PRO A 10 -1.99 21.40 2.45
CA PRO A 10 -0.62 20.97 2.21
C PRO A 10 0.35 22.14 2.43
N SER A 11 1.54 21.84 2.96
CA SER A 11 2.59 22.85 3.15
C SER A 11 3.10 23.38 1.80
N ALA A 12 3.69 24.58 1.78
CA ALA A 12 4.29 25.14 0.57
C ALA A 12 5.39 24.24 -0.02
N ALA A 13 6.16 23.55 0.83
CA ALA A 13 7.15 22.56 0.41
C ALA A 13 6.49 21.37 -0.29
N THR A 14 5.41 20.82 0.29
CA THR A 14 4.63 19.73 -0.30
C THR A 14 4.10 20.12 -1.66
N VAL A 15 3.52 21.32 -1.82
CA VAL A 15 2.97 21.81 -3.09
C VAL A 15 4.07 21.92 -4.16
N SER A 16 5.25 22.39 -3.78
CA SER A 16 6.39 22.54 -4.70
C SER A 16 6.90 21.18 -5.20
N VAL A 17 7.07 20.21 -4.29
CA VAL A 17 7.45 18.83 -4.66
C VAL A 17 6.36 18.16 -5.48
N LEU A 18 5.09 18.35 -5.12
CA LEU A 18 3.96 17.78 -5.85
C LEU A 18 3.94 18.28 -7.30
N LYS A 19 4.16 19.58 -7.54
CA LYS A 19 4.28 20.12 -8.90
C LYS A 19 5.40 19.45 -9.69
N LEU A 20 6.58 19.30 -9.08
CA LEU A 20 7.71 18.62 -9.71
C LEU A 20 7.39 17.15 -10.07
N LEU A 21 6.76 16.41 -9.16
CA LEU A 21 6.30 15.03 -9.42
C LEU A 21 5.21 14.98 -10.49
N GLY A 22 4.40 16.03 -10.60
CA GLY A 22 3.35 16.21 -11.60
C GLY A 22 3.89 16.20 -13.04
N ASP A 23 5.10 16.69 -13.25
CA ASP A 23 5.72 16.80 -14.58
C ASP A 23 6.46 15.52 -15.01
N ALA A 24 6.68 14.56 -14.10
CA ALA A 24 7.40 13.32 -14.38
C ALA A 24 6.62 12.36 -15.30
N LYS A 25 7.34 11.70 -16.22
CA LYS A 25 6.80 10.66 -17.12
C LYS A 25 7.16 9.25 -16.61
N PRO A 26 6.42 8.20 -17.02
CA PRO A 26 6.73 6.83 -16.61
C PRO A 26 8.17 6.42 -16.95
N GLY A 27 8.90 5.96 -15.95
CA GLY A 27 10.32 5.64 -15.99
C GLY A 27 11.26 6.77 -15.52
N ASP A 28 10.77 8.02 -15.45
CA ASP A 28 11.59 9.15 -15.01
C ASP A 28 11.93 9.06 -13.53
N VAL A 29 13.15 9.48 -13.18
CA VAL A 29 13.62 9.56 -11.80
C VAL A 29 13.68 11.03 -11.37
N VAL A 30 12.89 11.38 -10.36
CA VAL A 30 12.94 12.68 -9.70
C VAL A 30 13.92 12.58 -8.53
N SER A 31 15.07 13.24 -8.67
CA SER A 31 16.17 13.13 -7.70
C SER A 31 15.88 13.88 -6.39
N TYR A 32 16.55 13.48 -5.31
CA TYR A 32 16.48 14.22 -4.03
C TYR A 32 16.92 15.68 -4.16
N LEU A 33 17.94 15.93 -4.99
CA LEU A 33 18.42 17.27 -5.27
C LEU A 33 17.34 18.11 -5.97
N ALA A 34 16.70 17.57 -7.02
CA ALA A 34 15.64 18.27 -7.72
C ALA A 34 14.43 18.59 -6.81
N MET A 35 14.06 17.68 -5.91
CA MET A 35 12.99 17.93 -4.93
C MET A 35 13.36 19.02 -3.93
N ARG A 36 14.62 19.07 -3.48
CA ARG A 36 15.11 20.14 -2.60
C ARG A 36 15.12 21.49 -3.33
N ASP A 37 15.63 21.52 -4.56
CA ASP A 37 15.72 22.74 -5.37
C ASP A 37 14.33 23.31 -5.70
N ALA A 38 13.33 22.44 -5.87
CA ALA A 38 11.95 22.85 -6.10
C ALA A 38 11.35 23.66 -4.94
N ILE A 39 11.80 23.43 -3.70
CA ILE A 39 11.22 24.08 -2.51
C ILE A 39 11.64 25.56 -2.40
N ARG A 40 12.73 26.00 -3.04
CA ARG A 40 13.18 27.42 -3.14
C ARG A 40 13.35 28.19 -1.82
N PHE A 41 13.27 27.53 -0.67
CA PHE A 41 13.56 28.12 0.64
C PHE A 41 14.27 27.09 1.55
N PRO A 42 15.04 27.55 2.56
CA PRO A 42 15.72 26.66 3.48
C PRO A 42 14.73 25.77 4.23
N ILE A 43 14.97 24.46 4.21
CA ILE A 43 14.18 23.45 4.90
C ILE A 43 15.12 22.41 5.51
N ASP A 44 14.86 22.02 6.76
CA ASP A 44 15.59 20.93 7.39
C ASP A 44 15.23 19.58 6.74
N GLU A 45 16.08 18.58 6.98
CA GLU A 45 15.97 17.27 6.34
C GLU A 45 14.70 16.51 6.75
N ASP A 46 14.20 16.73 7.97
CA ASP A 46 13.02 16.00 8.49
C ASP A 46 11.72 16.55 7.90
N ARG A 47 11.63 17.88 7.76
CA ARG A 47 10.53 18.55 7.06
C ARG A 47 10.58 18.26 5.57
N LEU A 48 11.76 18.18 4.95
CA LEU A 48 11.91 17.76 3.56
C LEU A 48 11.35 16.35 3.35
N ARG A 49 11.77 15.39 4.18
CA ARG A 49 11.26 14.00 4.13
C ARG A 49 9.75 13.94 4.29
N SER A 50 9.20 14.71 5.23
CA SER A 50 7.75 14.79 5.46
C SER A 50 7.01 15.41 4.26
N ALA A 51 7.55 16.47 3.66
CA ALA A 51 6.98 17.12 2.49
C ALA A 51 6.97 16.19 1.27
N ILE A 52 8.08 15.47 1.01
CA ILE A 52 8.18 14.47 -0.05
C ILE A 52 7.16 13.35 0.17
N GLN A 53 7.08 12.78 1.37
CA GLN A 53 6.14 11.70 1.65
C GLN A 53 4.68 12.13 1.48
N SER A 54 4.36 13.35 1.88
CA SER A 54 3.03 13.94 1.67
C SER A 54 2.75 14.12 0.18
N ALA A 55 3.69 14.66 -0.61
CA ALA A 55 3.53 14.84 -2.04
C ALA A 55 3.36 13.51 -2.79
N LEU A 56 4.13 12.48 -2.45
CA LEU A 56 3.99 11.13 -3.01
C LEU A 56 2.61 10.52 -2.74
N ASN A 57 2.10 10.70 -1.52
CA ASN A 57 0.76 10.21 -1.16
C ASN A 57 -0.34 10.95 -1.92
N THR A 58 -0.22 12.27 -2.04
CA THR A 58 -1.15 13.10 -2.80
C THR A 58 -1.13 12.75 -4.28
N SER A 59 0.05 12.63 -4.89
CA SER A 59 0.20 12.24 -6.30
C SER A 59 -0.39 10.87 -6.59
N ARG A 60 -0.22 9.89 -5.69
CA ARG A 60 -0.88 8.58 -5.81
C ARG A 60 -2.41 8.68 -5.72
N ARG A 61 -2.93 9.45 -4.77
CA ARG A 61 -4.37 9.54 -4.51
C ARG A 61 -5.11 10.34 -5.60
N ASP A 62 -4.54 11.46 -6.01
CA ASP A 62 -5.22 12.46 -6.83
C ASP A 62 -4.87 12.30 -8.32
N GLU A 63 -3.67 11.83 -8.66
CA GLU A 63 -3.20 11.65 -10.04
C GLU A 63 -2.99 10.18 -10.45
N GLY A 64 -3.10 9.23 -9.51
CA GLY A 64 -2.86 7.80 -9.78
C GLY A 64 -1.39 7.45 -10.06
N LYS A 65 -0.44 8.37 -9.81
CA LYS A 65 0.98 8.15 -10.08
C LYS A 65 1.65 7.40 -8.92
N VAL A 66 2.32 6.30 -9.25
CA VAL A 66 2.99 5.46 -8.26
C VAL A 66 4.49 5.59 -8.43
N PHE A 67 5.15 6.07 -7.38
CA PHE A 67 6.58 6.24 -7.36
C PHE A 67 7.26 5.15 -6.51
N SER A 68 8.41 4.66 -6.94
CA SER A 68 9.27 3.77 -6.16
C SER A 68 10.55 4.47 -5.75
N CYS A 69 11.04 4.17 -4.56
CA CYS A 69 12.30 4.72 -4.07
C CYS A 69 13.47 4.07 -4.82
N VAL A 70 14.33 4.92 -5.41
CA VAL A 70 15.64 4.53 -5.94
C VAL A 70 16.68 4.96 -4.91
N PRO A 71 17.30 4.02 -4.17
CA PRO A 71 18.16 4.34 -3.04
C PRO A 71 19.27 5.33 -3.40
N LYS A 72 19.44 6.36 -2.56
CA LYS A 72 20.43 7.44 -2.73
C LYS A 72 20.28 8.30 -3.99
N VAL A 73 19.24 8.09 -4.80
CA VAL A 73 18.99 8.85 -6.03
C VAL A 73 17.73 9.69 -5.90
N GLY A 74 16.59 9.07 -5.61
CA GLY A 74 15.31 9.77 -5.54
C GLY A 74 14.13 8.83 -5.71
N TYR A 75 13.12 9.25 -6.48
CA TYR A 75 11.91 8.48 -6.74
C TYR A 75 11.65 8.32 -8.23
N GLN A 76 11.45 7.09 -8.67
CA GLN A 76 11.10 6.77 -10.06
C GLN A 76 9.59 6.65 -10.21
N LEU A 77 9.00 7.32 -11.20
CA LEU A 77 7.61 7.07 -11.58
C LEU A 77 7.52 5.71 -12.27
N LEU A 78 6.81 4.76 -11.68
CA LEU A 78 6.70 3.41 -12.21
C LEU A 78 5.83 3.37 -13.47
N ARG A 79 6.21 2.49 -14.40
CA ARG A 79 5.36 2.06 -15.51
C ARG A 79 4.27 1.10 -15.02
N SER A 80 3.21 0.92 -15.79
CA SER A 80 2.05 0.11 -15.37
C SER A 80 2.41 -1.35 -15.04
N ASP A 81 3.31 -1.95 -15.80
CA ASP A 81 3.86 -3.29 -15.57
C ASP A 81 4.70 -3.35 -14.28
N GLU A 82 5.53 -2.32 -14.04
CA GLU A 82 6.31 -2.20 -12.81
C GLU A 82 5.44 -2.00 -11.57
N VAL A 83 4.30 -1.32 -11.70
CA VAL A 83 3.31 -1.19 -10.60
C VAL A 83 2.75 -2.55 -10.22
N VAL A 84 2.39 -3.39 -11.20
CA VAL A 84 1.92 -4.76 -10.96
C VAL A 84 3.01 -5.57 -10.28
N ALA A 85 4.25 -5.55 -10.80
CA ALA A 85 5.38 -6.24 -10.19
C ALA A 85 5.70 -5.73 -8.77
N ALA A 86 5.54 -4.43 -8.50
CA ALA A 86 5.75 -3.86 -7.18
C ALA A 86 4.71 -4.37 -6.17
N SER A 87 3.47 -4.63 -6.61
CA SER A 87 2.38 -5.11 -5.75
C SER A 87 2.64 -6.49 -5.16
N ASP A 88 3.44 -7.35 -5.81
CA ASP A 88 3.85 -8.65 -5.27
C ASP A 88 4.57 -8.52 -3.92
N ARG A 89 5.38 -7.47 -3.77
CA ARG A 89 6.10 -7.20 -2.53
C ARG A 89 5.14 -6.82 -1.41
N ASP A 90 4.10 -6.05 -1.73
CA ASP A 90 3.06 -5.67 -0.78
C ASP A 90 2.21 -6.87 -0.35
N VAL A 91 1.80 -7.70 -1.30
CA VAL A 91 1.08 -8.97 -1.02
C VAL A 91 1.88 -9.84 -0.05
N ARG A 92 3.17 -10.05 -0.31
CA ARG A 92 4.05 -10.83 0.59
C ARG A 92 4.20 -10.17 1.96
N ARG A 93 4.31 -8.84 2.00
CA ARG A 93 4.43 -8.08 3.25
C ARG A 93 3.17 -8.22 4.10
N ILE A 94 1.99 -8.08 3.51
CA ILE A 94 0.71 -8.23 4.20
C ILE A 94 0.57 -9.65 4.72
N LYS A 95 0.82 -10.68 3.89
CA LYS A 95 0.80 -12.08 4.33
C LYS A 95 1.68 -12.30 5.55
N ARG A 96 2.96 -11.89 5.50
CA ARG A 96 3.90 -12.04 6.63
C ARG A 96 3.45 -11.30 7.88
N ALA A 97 2.94 -10.07 7.72
CA ALA A 97 2.45 -9.28 8.83
C ALA A 97 1.23 -9.94 9.49
N SER A 98 0.30 -10.45 8.70
CA SER A 98 -0.87 -11.20 9.18
C SER A 98 -0.47 -12.48 9.90
N SER A 99 0.45 -13.29 9.34
CA SER A 99 0.94 -14.51 10.00
C SER A 99 1.62 -14.20 11.34
N LYS A 100 2.51 -13.20 11.38
CA LYS A 100 3.16 -12.79 12.63
C LYS A 100 2.16 -12.31 13.69
N ALA A 101 1.11 -11.61 13.27
CA ALA A 101 0.05 -11.17 14.18
C ALA A 101 -0.79 -12.35 14.71
N ILE A 102 -1.05 -13.37 13.89
CA ILE A 102 -1.70 -14.62 14.33
C ILE A 102 -0.83 -15.32 15.36
N ASP A 103 0.46 -15.48 15.11
CA ASP A 103 1.39 -16.15 16.04
C ASP A 103 1.42 -15.41 17.38
N LYS A 104 1.42 -14.07 17.37
CA LYS A 104 1.31 -13.26 18.58
C LYS A 104 0.01 -13.49 19.36
N LEU A 105 -1.12 -13.67 18.67
CA LEU A 105 -2.40 -13.93 19.34
C LEU A 105 -2.46 -15.37 19.87
N ARG A 106 -1.79 -16.32 19.22
CA ARG A 106 -1.73 -17.73 19.64
C ARG A 106 -0.94 -17.95 20.93
N THR A 107 -0.05 -17.03 21.32
CA THR A 107 0.67 -17.15 22.60
C THR A 107 -0.18 -16.76 23.81
N VAL A 108 -1.39 -16.22 23.60
CA VAL A 108 -2.27 -15.80 24.69
C VAL A 108 -3.07 -16.99 25.20
N ASN A 109 -3.05 -17.24 26.50
CA ASN A 109 -3.92 -18.22 27.14
C ASN A 109 -5.37 -17.69 27.14
N SER A 110 -6.25 -18.28 26.33
CA SER A 110 -7.64 -17.82 26.18
C SER A 110 -8.46 -17.95 27.45
N ASP A 111 -8.08 -18.88 28.32
CA ASP A 111 -8.87 -19.26 29.50
C ASP A 111 -8.72 -18.23 30.63
N GLU A 112 -7.62 -17.46 30.61
CA GLU A 112 -7.35 -16.36 31.53
C GLU A 112 -8.02 -15.03 31.10
N LEU A 113 -8.59 -14.97 29.89
CA LEU A 113 -9.24 -13.76 29.37
C LEU A 113 -10.71 -13.71 29.79
N ASP A 114 -11.20 -12.49 30.04
CA ASP A 114 -12.64 -12.23 30.12
C ASP A 114 -13.35 -12.49 28.77
N GLU A 115 -14.66 -12.72 28.84
CA GLU A 115 -15.51 -13.05 27.69
C GLU A 115 -15.37 -12.01 26.55
N ALA A 116 -15.35 -10.72 26.91
CA ALA A 116 -15.28 -9.62 25.96
C ALA A 116 -13.95 -9.57 25.20
N THR A 117 -12.83 -9.82 25.88
CA THR A 117 -11.49 -9.81 25.31
C THR A 117 -11.24 -11.07 24.49
N ARG A 118 -11.74 -12.22 24.96
CA ARG A 118 -11.74 -13.48 24.19
C ARG A 118 -12.50 -13.32 22.87
N GLY A 119 -13.69 -12.72 22.88
CA GLY A 119 -14.44 -12.40 21.66
C GLY A 119 -13.66 -11.51 20.69
N LYS A 120 -13.01 -10.44 21.18
CA LYS A 120 -12.14 -9.58 20.36
C LYS A 120 -10.95 -10.35 19.77
N MET A 121 -10.34 -11.25 20.54
CA MET A 121 -9.23 -12.09 20.08
C MET A 121 -9.67 -13.00 18.94
N THR A 122 -10.81 -13.69 19.09
CA THR A 122 -11.37 -14.57 18.05
C THR A 122 -11.66 -13.81 16.77
N THR A 123 -12.33 -12.66 16.85
CA THR A 123 -12.62 -11.82 15.67
C THR A 123 -11.33 -11.38 14.97
N ARG A 124 -10.30 -10.99 15.72
CA ARG A 124 -9.00 -10.60 15.15
C ARG A 124 -8.30 -11.78 14.48
N LEU A 125 -8.31 -12.95 15.10
CA LEU A 125 -7.74 -14.18 14.53
C LEU A 125 -8.41 -14.53 13.20
N VAL A 126 -9.74 -14.49 13.14
CA VAL A 126 -10.50 -14.76 11.90
C VAL A 126 -10.14 -13.77 10.80
N THR A 127 -10.17 -12.46 11.09
CA THR A 127 -9.82 -11.42 10.11
C THR A 127 -8.39 -11.58 9.58
N LEU A 128 -7.43 -11.87 10.47
CA LEU A 128 -6.04 -12.07 10.07
C LEU A 128 -5.85 -13.37 9.29
N ALA A 129 -6.58 -14.44 9.61
CA ALA A 129 -6.55 -15.70 8.90
C ALA A 129 -7.08 -15.54 7.47
N VAL A 130 -8.20 -14.82 7.30
CA VAL A 130 -8.73 -14.45 5.97
C VAL A 130 -7.71 -13.65 5.18
N ALA A 131 -7.14 -12.59 5.77
CA ALA A 131 -6.11 -11.80 5.11
C ALA A 131 -4.91 -12.66 4.69
N SER A 132 -4.39 -13.51 5.58
CA SER A 132 -3.26 -14.39 5.28
C SER A 132 -3.57 -15.43 4.19
N GLY A 133 -4.81 -15.94 4.14
CA GLY A 133 -5.26 -16.94 3.17
C GLY A 133 -5.51 -16.35 1.78
N CYS A 134 -6.05 -15.14 1.69
CA CYS A 134 -6.30 -14.46 0.41
C CYS A 134 -5.02 -14.10 -0.35
N PHE A 135 -3.90 -13.92 0.35
CA PHE A 135 -2.61 -13.55 -0.25
C PHE A 135 -1.70 -14.77 -0.55
N ASP A 136 -2.29 -15.95 -0.73
CA ASP A 136 -1.51 -17.14 -1.05
C ASP A 136 -1.10 -17.20 -2.54
N VAL A 137 0.13 -16.76 -2.81
CA VAL A 137 0.72 -16.62 -4.15
C VAL A 137 0.61 -17.90 -5.00
N GLN A 138 0.67 -19.09 -4.39
CA GLN A 138 0.52 -20.35 -5.12
C GLN A 138 -0.91 -20.54 -5.67
N ARG A 139 -1.93 -20.14 -4.91
CA ARG A 139 -3.33 -20.22 -5.34
C ARG A 139 -3.67 -19.12 -6.35
N THR A 140 -3.13 -17.91 -6.19
CA THR A 140 -3.38 -16.82 -7.15
C THR A 140 -2.72 -17.09 -8.51
N ARG A 141 -1.55 -17.74 -8.56
CA ARG A 141 -0.91 -18.19 -9.81
C ARG A 141 -1.76 -19.17 -10.63
N GLN A 142 -2.64 -19.94 -9.99
CA GLN A 142 -3.58 -20.82 -10.70
C GLN A 142 -4.61 -20.02 -11.52
N LEU A 143 -4.85 -18.77 -11.15
CA LEU A 143 -5.73 -17.84 -11.87
C LEU A 143 -5.02 -17.19 -13.08
N GLU A 144 -3.69 -17.23 -13.13
CA GLU A 144 -2.87 -16.66 -14.22
C GLU A 144 -2.69 -17.62 -15.42
N GLY A 145 -3.35 -18.79 -15.41
CA GLY A 145 -3.28 -19.77 -16.49
C GLY A 145 -3.72 -19.22 -17.86
N PRO A 146 -3.54 -19.98 -18.96
CA PRO A 146 -3.65 -19.51 -20.37
C PRO A 146 -5.00 -18.93 -20.80
N ARG A 147 -6.00 -18.89 -19.91
CA ARG A 147 -7.31 -18.23 -20.11
C ARG A 147 -7.35 -16.76 -19.68
N ALA A 148 -6.28 -16.23 -19.07
CA ALA A 148 -6.18 -14.83 -18.68
C ALA A 148 -5.90 -13.90 -19.88
N SER A 149 -6.53 -14.12 -21.04
CA SER A 149 -6.59 -13.12 -22.10
C SER A 149 -7.48 -11.97 -21.62
N ALA A 150 -6.96 -10.74 -21.74
CA ALA A 150 -7.52 -9.50 -21.23
C ALA A 150 -9.04 -9.38 -21.45
N GLY A 151 -9.82 -9.39 -20.38
CA GLY A 151 -11.24 -8.99 -20.40
C GLY A 151 -12.20 -9.85 -19.58
N ASP A 152 -11.83 -11.08 -19.21
CA ASP A 152 -12.78 -12.00 -18.60
C ASP A 152 -12.90 -11.81 -17.07
N GLN A 153 -13.53 -10.71 -16.65
CA GLN A 153 -13.85 -10.44 -15.23
C GLN A 153 -14.64 -11.58 -14.58
N LYS A 154 -15.36 -12.37 -15.38
CA LYS A 154 -16.10 -13.54 -14.92
C LYS A 154 -15.14 -14.66 -14.50
N ALA A 155 -14.11 -14.95 -15.28
CA ALA A 155 -13.09 -15.94 -14.91
C ALA A 155 -12.34 -15.58 -13.61
N VAL A 156 -12.07 -14.28 -13.39
CA VAL A 156 -11.46 -13.79 -12.14
C VAL A 156 -12.41 -13.94 -10.96
N LYS A 157 -13.69 -13.55 -11.11
CA LYS A 157 -14.72 -13.71 -10.06
C LYS A 157 -14.96 -15.18 -9.72
N ASP A 158 -15.07 -16.04 -10.74
CA ASP A 158 -15.28 -17.47 -10.56
C ASP A 158 -14.07 -18.09 -9.86
N GLY A 159 -12.84 -17.72 -10.27
CA GLY A 159 -11.61 -18.13 -9.59
C GLY A 159 -11.56 -17.72 -8.12
N LEU A 160 -11.92 -16.48 -7.81
CA LEU A 160 -12.04 -15.98 -6.42
C LEU A 160 -13.09 -16.76 -5.62
N ARG A 161 -14.24 -17.05 -6.22
CA ARG A 161 -15.31 -17.83 -5.59
C ARG A 161 -14.84 -19.24 -5.26
N LYS A 162 -14.16 -19.92 -6.19
CA LYS A 162 -13.55 -21.24 -5.94
C LYS A 162 -12.52 -21.19 -4.82
N LEU A 163 -11.69 -20.14 -4.79
CA LEU A 163 -10.61 -19.99 -3.81
C LEU A 163 -11.13 -19.73 -2.38
N LEU A 164 -12.25 -19.01 -2.26
CA LEU A 164 -12.87 -18.66 -0.98
C LEU A 164 -13.87 -19.73 -0.47
N PHE A 165 -14.56 -20.43 -1.37
CA PHE A 165 -15.66 -21.33 -1.03
C PHE A 165 -15.40 -22.81 -1.36
N GLY A 166 -14.32 -23.15 -2.06
CA GLY A 166 -13.91 -24.53 -2.31
C GLY A 166 -14.73 -25.30 -3.37
N GLU A 167 -15.51 -24.60 -4.20
CA GLU A 167 -16.33 -25.17 -5.30
C GLU A 167 -15.55 -25.36 -6.62
#